data_AF-B7RHX0-F1
#
_entry.id   AF-B7RHX0-F1
#
_cell.length_a   1.000
_cell.length_b   1.000
_cell.length_c   1.000
_cell.angle_alpha   90.00
_cell.angle_beta   90.00
_cell.angle_gamma   90.00
#
_symmetry.space_group_name_H-M   'P 1'
#
loop_
_entity.id
_entity.type
_entity.pdbx_description
1 polymer ?
#
loop_
_entity_poly.entity_id
_entity_poly.type
_entity_poly.pdbx_seq_one_letter_code
_entity_poly.pdbx_strand_id
1 'polypeptide(L)'
;MIVGISMMAGALAPAQVSAEAKIYPYPTTANYCPAGLQPITIAGVICCGTPNQSVSYQSMMAHPVKKAHKARYYQPRPVSYSCLPGEKGCR
;
A
#
# COMPACT_ATOMS: atom_id res chain seq x y z
N MET A 1 33.62 -58.34 -1.96
CA MET A 1 32.95 -58.52 -0.66
C MET A 1 32.34 -57.19 -0.24
N ILE A 2 31.03 -57.20 0.06
CA ILE A 2 30.31 -56.35 1.04
C ILE A 2 30.33 -54.83 0.77
N VAL A 3 29.30 -54.28 0.11
CA VAL A 3 28.12 -53.58 0.70
C VAL A 3 28.51 -52.37 1.56
N GLY A 4 28.15 -51.18 1.07
CA GLY A 4 28.22 -49.93 1.82
C GLY A 4 27.26 -48.91 1.23
N ILE A 5 25.96 -49.21 1.29
CA ILE A 5 24.88 -48.26 1.02
C ILE A 5 24.98 -47.17 2.09
N SER A 6 25.57 -46.02 1.76
CA SER A 6 25.39 -44.80 2.54
C SER A 6 24.13 -44.09 2.06
N MET A 7 22.98 -44.65 2.42
CA MET A 7 21.77 -43.88 2.66
C MET A 7 22.07 -42.99 3.86
N MET A 8 22.26 -41.68 3.65
CA MET A 8 21.75 -40.59 4.50
C MET A 8 22.43 -39.28 4.09
N ALA A 9 21.79 -38.54 3.19
CA ALA A 9 21.87 -37.09 3.16
C ALA A 9 20.59 -36.58 2.50
N GLY A 10 19.48 -36.74 3.21
CA GLY A 10 18.32 -35.86 3.03
C GLY A 10 18.77 -34.46 3.39
N ALA A 11 19.47 -33.81 2.46
CA ALA A 11 19.73 -32.40 2.53
C ALA A 11 18.35 -31.75 2.63
N LEU A 12 18.17 -31.00 3.71
CA LEU A 12 17.12 -30.02 3.84
C LEU A 12 17.21 -29.11 2.61
N ALA A 13 16.53 -29.48 1.53
CA ALA A 13 16.19 -28.54 0.50
C ALA A 13 15.37 -27.48 1.24
N PRO A 14 15.79 -26.21 1.28
CA PRO A 14 14.84 -25.18 1.66
C PRO A 14 13.69 -25.36 0.68
N ALA A 15 12.52 -25.70 1.19
CA ALA A 15 11.30 -25.62 0.41
C ALA A 15 11.26 -24.18 -0.09
N GLN A 16 11.69 -23.97 -1.33
CA GLN A 16 11.55 -22.71 -2.03
C GLN A 16 10.04 -22.59 -2.16
N VAL A 17 9.40 -21.94 -1.19
CA VAL A 17 8.01 -21.52 -1.26
C VAL A 17 8.00 -20.50 -2.39
N SER A 18 7.91 -21.00 -3.63
CA SER A 18 7.70 -20.21 -4.82
C SER A 18 6.23 -19.77 -4.82
N ALA A 19 5.85 -19.00 -3.81
CA ALA A 19 4.78 -18.05 -4.01
C ALA A 19 5.40 -16.98 -4.90
N GLU A 20 5.09 -17.03 -6.20
CA GLU A 20 5.48 -16.02 -7.19
C GLU A 20 5.39 -14.64 -6.51
N ALA A 21 6.54 -13.98 -6.31
CA ALA A 21 6.56 -12.69 -5.64
C ALA A 21 5.72 -11.73 -6.49
N LYS A 22 4.65 -11.19 -5.91
CA LYS A 22 3.80 -10.24 -6.64
C LYS A 22 4.54 -8.91 -6.73
N ILE A 23 4.90 -8.52 -7.96
CA ILE A 23 5.71 -7.36 -8.28
C ILE A 23 4.84 -6.35 -9.02
N TYR A 24 4.63 -5.19 -8.40
CA TYR A 24 3.75 -4.17 -8.95
C TYR A 24 4.56 -3.02 -9.56
N PRO A 25 4.11 -2.45 -10.69
CA PRO A 25 4.68 -1.21 -11.21
C PRO A 25 4.48 -0.08 -10.19
N TYR A 26 5.52 0.74 -10.01
CA TYR A 26 5.42 1.98 -9.25
C TYR A 26 5.15 3.14 -10.21
N PRO A 27 3.99 3.82 -10.12
CA PRO A 27 3.66 4.92 -11.02
C PRO A 27 4.51 6.15 -10.69
N THR A 28 5.52 6.42 -11.49
CA THR A 28 6.36 7.62 -11.42
C THR A 28 6.62 8.18 -12.81
N THR A 29 6.79 9.49 -12.90
CA THR A 29 7.13 10.19 -14.14
C THR A 29 8.62 10.10 -14.49
N ALA A 30 9.48 9.88 -13.49
CA ALA A 30 10.92 9.77 -13.64
C ALA A 30 11.42 8.37 -13.21
N ASN A 31 12.32 7.80 -14.02
CA ASN A 31 12.96 6.51 -13.76
C ASN A 31 14.39 6.73 -13.25
N TYR A 32 14.60 6.49 -11.96
CA TYR A 32 15.92 6.55 -11.32
C TYR A 32 16.61 5.18 -11.23
N CYS A 33 16.06 4.19 -11.93
CA CYS A 33 16.62 2.85 -11.96
C CYS A 33 17.75 2.74 -12.99
N PRO A 34 18.74 1.86 -12.76
CA PRO A 34 19.80 1.60 -13.72
C PRO A 34 19.21 1.00 -15.01
N ALA A 35 19.98 1.10 -16.09
CA ALA A 35 19.54 0.92 -17.49
C ALA A 35 18.51 -0.21 -17.71
N GLY A 36 17.37 0.16 -18.30
CA GLY A 36 16.32 -0.77 -18.75
C GLY A 36 15.40 -1.31 -17.65
N LEU A 37 15.69 -1.00 -16.38
CA LEU A 37 14.80 -1.35 -15.26
C LEU A 37 13.85 -0.20 -14.94
N GLN A 38 12.66 -0.57 -14.49
CA GLN A 38 11.68 0.38 -14.00
C GLN A 38 11.53 0.26 -12.49
N PRO A 39 11.05 1.31 -11.82
CA PRO A 39 10.70 1.25 -10.42
C PRO A 39 9.48 0.33 -10.22
N ILE A 40 9.62 -0.58 -9.28
CA ILE A 40 8.62 -1.58 -8.89
C ILE A 40 8.43 -1.53 -7.39
N THR A 41 7.36 -2.16 -6.92
CA THR A 41 7.05 -2.34 -5.51
C THR A 41 6.83 -3.81 -5.20
N ILE A 42 7.54 -4.31 -4.19
CA ILE A 42 7.40 -5.67 -3.68
C ILE A 42 7.27 -5.56 -2.17
N ALA A 43 6.22 -6.16 -1.59
CA ALA A 43 5.94 -6.10 -0.15
C ALA A 43 5.96 -4.68 0.45
N GLY A 44 5.61 -3.66 -0.35
CA GLY A 44 5.59 -2.26 0.06
C GLY A 44 6.92 -1.51 -0.03
N VAL A 45 8.01 -2.16 -0.44
CA VAL A 45 9.31 -1.52 -0.66
C VAL A 45 9.50 -1.21 -2.14
N ILE A 46 10.04 -0.03 -2.45
CA ILE A 46 10.36 0.38 -3.82
C ILE A 46 11.76 -0.11 -4.18
N CYS A 47 11.88 -0.81 -5.30
CA CYS A 47 13.15 -1.29 -5.86
C CYS A 47 13.13 -1.21 -7.39
N CYS A 48 14.23 -1.57 -8.03
CA CYS A 48 14.35 -1.60 -9.49
C CYS A 48 14.17 -3.03 -10.02
N GLY A 49 13.36 -3.20 -11.06
CA GLY A 49 13.05 -4.52 -11.60
C GLY A 49 12.03 -4.48 -12.73
N THR A 50 11.45 -5.63 -13.04
CA THR A 50 10.40 -5.80 -14.04
C THR A 50 9.08 -6.18 -13.36
N PRO A 51 7.96 -5.50 -13.67
CA PRO A 51 6.67 -5.80 -13.08
C PRO A 51 6.11 -7.11 -13.65
N ASN A 52 5.45 -7.91 -12.81
CA ASN A 52 4.63 -9.04 -13.27
C ASN A 52 3.12 -8.77 -13.13
N GLN A 53 2.74 -7.65 -12.51
CA GLN A 53 1.35 -7.20 -12.39
C GLN A 53 1.08 -5.96 -13.25
N SER A 54 -0.16 -5.80 -13.70
CA SER A 54 -0.63 -4.60 -14.40
C SER A 54 -1.22 -3.53 -13.46
N VAL A 55 -1.49 -3.88 -12.20
CA VAL A 55 -2.07 -3.00 -11.18
C VAL A 55 -1.01 -2.48 -10.22
N SER A 56 -1.23 -1.33 -9.57
CA SER A 56 -0.30 -0.82 -8.56
C SER A 56 -0.43 -1.54 -7.21
N TYR A 57 0.64 -1.50 -6.41
CA TYR A 57 0.62 -2.05 -5.04
C TYR A 57 -0.49 -1.42 -4.20
N GLN A 58 -0.68 -0.09 -4.29
CA GLN A 58 -1.74 0.58 -3.53
C GLN A 58 -3.14 0.10 -3.93
N SER A 59 -3.36 -0.15 -5.23
CA SER A 59 -4.65 -0.65 -5.70
C SER A 59 -4.92 -2.07 -5.21
N MET A 60 -3.91 -2.94 -5.16
CA MET A 60 -4.12 -4.30 -4.64
C MET A 60 -4.33 -4.31 -3.12
N MET A 61 -3.62 -3.45 -2.39
CA MET A 61 -3.74 -3.36 -0.93
C MET A 61 -4.96 -2.52 -0.48
N ALA A 62 -5.68 -1.87 -1.40
CA ALA A 62 -6.86 -1.10 -1.08
C ALA A 62 -7.99 -2.01 -0.56
N HIS A 63 -8.41 -1.80 0.69
CA HIS A 63 -9.54 -2.52 1.26
C HIS A 63 -10.84 -2.14 0.51
N PRO A 64 -11.67 -3.12 0.06
CA PRO A 64 -12.81 -2.87 -0.82
C PRO A 64 -14.04 -2.26 -0.10
N VAL A 65 -13.84 -1.43 0.92
CA VAL A 65 -14.94 -0.77 1.63
C VAL A 65 -15.25 0.58 1.01
N LYS A 66 -16.50 0.77 0.60
CA LYS A 66 -17.03 2.06 0.17
C LYS A 66 -17.03 3.01 1.37
N LYS A 67 -16.20 4.05 1.33
CA LYS A 67 -16.27 5.14 2.32
C LYS A 67 -17.48 6.00 2.01
N ALA A 68 -18.52 5.91 2.86
CA ALA A 68 -19.66 6.81 2.78
C ALA A 68 -19.24 8.18 3.32
N HIS A 69 -18.92 9.12 2.42
CA HIS A 69 -18.74 10.52 2.80
C HIS A 69 -20.13 11.10 3.09
N LYS A 70 -20.49 11.22 4.37
CA LYS A 70 -21.68 11.97 4.76
C LYS A 70 -21.43 13.44 4.44
N ALA A 71 -22.13 13.98 3.46
CA ALA A 71 -22.14 15.42 3.20
C ALA A 71 -22.62 16.10 4.49
N ARG A 72 -21.73 16.84 5.14
CA ARG A 72 -22.12 17.68 6.28
C ARG A 72 -22.63 18.99 5.71
N TYR A 73 -23.94 19.19 5.79
CA TYR A 73 -24.50 20.50 5.51
C TYR A 73 -24.20 21.42 6.70
N TYR A 74 -23.49 22.52 6.45
CA TYR A 74 -23.26 23.54 7.45
C TYR A 74 -24.57 24.32 7.64
N GLN A 75 -25.22 24.14 8.79
CA GLN A 75 -26.34 24.98 9.20
C GLN A 75 -25.80 26.09 10.09
N PRO A 76 -25.69 27.34 9.60
CA PRO A 76 -25.41 28.47 10.48
C PRO A 76 -26.53 28.56 11.52
N ARG A 77 -26.18 28.47 12.80
CA ARG A 77 -27.14 28.74 13.86
C ARG A 77 -27.35 30.26 13.91
N PRO A 78 -28.60 30.74 13.86
CA PRO A 78 -28.85 32.17 14.04
C PRO A 78 -28.39 32.56 15.45
N VAL A 79 -27.43 33.47 15.52
CA VAL A 79 -27.02 34.08 16.78
C VAL A 79 -28.01 35.22 17.05
N SER A 80 -28.91 35.04 18.01
CA SER A 80 -29.75 36.14 18.48
C SER A 80 -28.92 36.98 19.45
N TYR A 81 -28.42 38.11 18.99
CA TYR A 81 -27.87 39.11 19.90
C TYR A 81 -29.03 39.73 20.66
N SER A 82 -29.12 39.47 21.96
CA SER A 82 -30.12 40.07 22.85
C SER A 82 -29.81 41.51 23.23
N CYS A 83 -28.80 42.13 22.62
CA CYS A 83 -28.23 43.38 23.09
C CYS A 83 -28.37 44.54 22.10
N LEU A 84 -28.38 45.72 22.70
CA LEU A 84 -28.53 47.00 22.02
C LEU A 84 -27.15 47.48 21.51
N PRO A 85 -27.11 48.44 20.57
CA PRO A 85 -25.85 49.01 20.07
C PRO A 85 -25.00 49.58 21.22
N GLY A 86 -23.81 49.02 21.44
CA GLY A 86 -22.81 49.50 22.42
C GLY A 86 -22.45 48.54 23.56
N GLU A 87 -23.14 47.40 23.70
CA GLU A 87 -22.83 46.41 24.74
C GLU A 87 -21.76 45.41 24.27
N LYS A 88 -20.79 45.09 25.15
CA LYS A 88 -19.75 44.08 24.89
C LYS A 88 -20.07 42.78 25.64
N GLY A 89 -19.87 41.64 24.99
CA GLY A 89 -19.93 40.32 25.64
C GLY A 89 -21.32 39.67 25.69
N CYS A 90 -22.26 40.08 24.84
CA CYS A 90 -23.56 39.42 24.76
C CYS A 90 -23.43 38.01 24.19
N ARG A 91 -24.27 37.10 24.69
CA ARG A 91 -24.31 35.68 24.33
C ARG A 91 -25.45 35.37 23.39
#